data_AF-A0ABC8QC96-F1
#
_entry.id   AF-A0ABC8QC96-F1
#
_cell.length_a   1.000
_cell.length_b   1.000
_cell.length_c   1.000
_cell.angle_alpha   90.00
_cell.angle_beta   90.00
_cell.angle_gamma   90.00
#
_symmetry.space_group_name_H-M   'P 1'
#
loop_
_entity.id
_entity.type
_entity.pdbx_description
1 polymer ?
#
loop_
_entity_poly.entity_id
_entity_poly.type
_entity_poly.pdbx_seq_one_letter_code
_entity_poly.pdbx_strand_id
1 'polypeptide(L)' 'MQIAELFIDERYERITLPPIDSEVLPGVPWGRHEALFTPAYWKVQTEIHKSACDTTGYRLPAWPNAT' A
#
# COMPACT_ATOMS: atom_id res chain seq x y z
N MET A 1 -13.88 -6.69 -4.28
CA MET A 1 -12.93 -5.62 -4.67
C MET A 1 -13.37 -4.34 -3.97
N GLN A 2 -12.44 -3.51 -3.50
CA GLN A 2 -12.73 -2.16 -2.97
C GLN A 2 -12.01 -1.12 -3.80
N ILE A 3 -12.47 0.12 -3.72
CA ILE A 3 -11.98 1.23 -4.54
C ILE A 3 -11.69 2.38 -3.59
N ALA A 4 -10.49 2.92 -3.68
CA ALA A 4 -10.13 4.15 -2.99
C ALA A 4 -9.92 5.25 -4.05
N GLU A 5 -10.58 6.38 -3.83
CA GLU A 5 -10.45 7.58 -4.64
C GLU A 5 -9.59 8.57 -3.88
N LEU A 6 -8.46 8.95 -4.47
CA LEU A 6 -7.41 9.75 -3.84
C LEU A 6 -7.24 11.05 -4.60
N PHE A 7 -6.97 12.13 -3.89
CA PHE A 7 -6.56 13.40 -4.47
C PHE A 7 -5.13 13.70 -4.01
N ILE A 8 -4.17 13.55 -4.91
CA ILE A 8 -2.72 13.61 -4.64
C ILE A 8 -2.09 14.54 -5.67
N ASP A 9 -1.27 15.50 -5.25
CA ASP A 9 -0.53 16.41 -6.15
C ASP A 9 -1.41 17.02 -7.25
N GLU A 10 -2.59 17.53 -6.85
CA GLU A 10 -3.61 18.14 -7.73
C GLU A 10 -4.22 17.20 -8.78
N ARG A 11 -4.07 15.87 -8.59
CA ARG A 11 -4.59 14.83 -9.49
C ARG A 11 -5.52 13.89 -8.74
N TYR A 12 -6.56 13.44 -9.45
CA TYR A 12 -7.42 12.36 -8.98
C TYR A 12 -6.85 11.01 -9.41
N GLU A 13 -6.63 10.13 -8.44
CA GLU A 13 -6.25 8.76 -8.67
C GLU A 13 -7.30 7.80 -8.12
N ARG A 14 -7.57 6.74 -8.88
CA ARG A 14 -8.45 5.66 -8.46
C ARG A 14 -7.62 4.39 -8.36
N ILE A 15 -7.49 3.87 -7.15
CA ILE A 15 -6.80 2.60 -6.93
C ILE A 15 -7.80 1.50 -6.59
N THR A 16 -7.56 0.33 -7.16
CA THR A 16 -8.38 -0.85 -6.91
C THR A 16 -7.66 -1.73 -5.89
N LEU A 17 -8.34 -2.04 -4.80
CA LEU A 17 -7.81 -2.78 -3.67
C LEU A 17 -8.45 -4.17 -3.57
N PRO A 18 -7.73 -5.17 -3.02
CA PRO A 18 -8.29 -6.48 -2.72
C PRO A 18 -9.58 -6.41 -1.88
N PRO A 19 -10.49 -7.40 -1.98
CA PRO A 19 -11.66 -7.50 -1.11
C PRO A 19 -11.32 -7.37 0.40
N ILE A 20 -12.25 -6.85 1.20
CA ILE A 20 -12.04 -6.57 2.63
C ILE A 20 -11.65 -7.85 3.41
N ASP A 21 -12.23 -8.97 3.00
CA ASP A 21 -12.11 -10.31 3.58
C ASP A 21 -10.95 -11.12 2.98
N SER A 22 -10.26 -10.62 1.95
CA SER A 22 -9.08 -11.29 1.43
C SER A 22 -7.97 -11.30 2.47
N GLU A 23 -7.20 -12.38 2.56
CA GLU A 23 -6.11 -12.49 3.52
C GLU A 23 -4.78 -12.01 2.93
N VAL A 24 -4.01 -11.24 3.70
CA VAL A 24 -2.60 -10.91 3.38
C VAL A 24 -1.63 -11.97 3.86
N LEU A 25 -1.98 -12.58 4.99
CA LEU A 25 -1.29 -13.63 5.69
C LEU A 25 -2.37 -14.50 6.35
N PRO A 26 -2.09 -15.76 6.68
CA PRO A 26 -3.07 -16.63 7.32
C PRO A 26 -3.72 -15.98 8.56
N GLY A 27 -5.04 -15.81 8.54
CA GLY A 27 -5.81 -15.18 9.63
C GLY A 27 -5.73 -13.65 9.71
N VAL A 28 -5.04 -13.00 8.76
CA VAL A 28 -4.91 -11.53 8.71
C VAL A 28 -5.69 -10.99 7.52
N PRO A 29 -6.87 -10.38 7.75
CA PRO A 29 -7.66 -9.81 6.66
C PRO A 29 -7.01 -8.53 6.13
N TRP A 30 -7.25 -8.26 4.85
CA TRP A 30 -6.83 -7.04 4.16
C TRP A 30 -7.47 -5.80 4.80
N GLY A 31 -8.74 -5.93 5.21
CA GLY A 31 -9.48 -4.91 5.93
C GLY A 31 -10.02 -3.80 5.02
N ARG A 32 -10.72 -2.84 5.64
CA ARG A 32 -11.26 -1.66 4.96
C ARG A 32 -10.23 -0.56 4.91
N HIS A 33 -10.04 0.07 3.75
CA HIS A 33 -9.08 1.17 3.63
C HIS A 33 -9.45 2.41 4.45
N GLU A 34 -10.72 2.57 4.85
CA GLU A 34 -11.15 3.66 5.74
C GLU A 34 -10.93 3.34 7.24
N ALA A 35 -10.54 2.11 7.58
CA ALA A 35 -10.30 1.68 8.95
C ALA A 35 -8.79 1.72 9.27
N LEU A 36 -8.43 2.43 10.35
CA LEU A 36 -7.04 2.55 10.80
C LEU A 36 -6.41 1.19 11.10
N PHE A 37 -5.09 1.12 10.93
CA PHE A 37 -4.26 -0.06 11.21
C PHE A 37 -4.63 -1.33 10.43
N THR A 38 -5.30 -1.19 9.29
CA THR A 38 -5.49 -2.29 8.34
C THR A 38 -4.41 -2.28 7.26
N PRO A 39 -4.09 -3.45 6.65
CA PRO A 39 -3.26 -3.49 5.46
C PRO A 39 -3.76 -2.58 4.33
N ALA A 40 -5.08 -2.55 4.11
CA ALA A 40 -5.72 -1.68 3.13
C ALA A 40 -5.44 -0.19 3.39
N TYR A 41 -5.58 0.26 4.65
CA TYR A 41 -5.31 1.62 5.05
C TYR A 41 -3.85 1.99 4.77
N TRP A 42 -2.90 1.16 5.20
CA TRP A 42 -1.49 1.43 4.96
C TRP A 42 -1.15 1.46 3.48
N LYS A 43 -1.75 0.59 2.67
CA LYS A 43 -1.59 0.65 1.22
C LYS A 43 -2.02 2.01 0.65
N VAL A 44 -3.19 2.53 1.05
CA VAL A 44 -3.62 3.88 0.66
C VAL A 44 -2.62 4.94 1.13
N GLN A 45 -2.18 4.88 2.38
CA GLN A 45 -1.19 5.84 2.91
C GLN A 45 0.11 5.82 2.10
N THR A 46 0.59 4.64 1.68
CA THR A 46 1.80 4.55 0.84
C THR A 46 1.63 5.18 -0.53
N GLU A 47 0.46 5.06 -1.16
CA GLU A 47 0.21 5.69 -2.47
C GLU A 47 0.11 7.21 -2.33
N ILE A 48 -0.56 7.71 -1.29
CA ILE A 48 -0.68 9.16 -1.02
C ILE A 48 0.68 9.81 -0.85
N HIS A 49 1.60 9.16 -0.12
CA HIS A 49 2.89 9.76 0.24
C HIS A 49 4.04 9.34 -0.67
N LYS A 50 3.75 8.64 -1.77
CA LYS A 50 4.76 8.06 -2.65
C LYS A 50 5.68 9.10 -3.28
N SER A 51 5.15 10.27 -3.64
CA SER A 51 5.94 11.38 -4.22
C SER A 51 6.87 12.04 -3.20
N ALA A 52 6.51 12.01 -1.91
CA ALA A 52 7.33 12.52 -0.81
C ALA A 52 8.42 11.53 -0.36
N CYS A 53 8.32 10.26 -0.75
CA CYS A 53 9.34 9.25 -0.42
C CYS A 53 10.57 9.40 -1.32
N ASP A 54 11.66 9.93 -0.77
CA ASP A 54 12.99 9.82 -1.38
C ASP A 54 13.53 8.40 -1.19
N THR A 55 13.49 7.60 -2.26
CA THR A 55 14.06 6.25 -2.29
C THR A 55 15.47 6.23 -2.86
N THR A 56 16.01 7.37 -3.29
CA THR A 56 17.37 7.46 -3.82
C THR A 56 18.38 7.29 -2.68
N GLY A 57 19.38 6.44 -2.89
CA GLY A 57 20.41 6.13 -1.89
C GLY A 57 20.09 4.97 -0.94
N TYR A 58 18.85 4.48 -0.86
CA TYR A 58 18.51 3.27 -0.13
C TYR A 58 18.67 2.05 -1.03
N ARG A 59 19.86 1.43 -1.03
CA ARG A 59 20.09 0.12 -1.66
C ARG A 59 19.94 -0.96 -0.60
N LEU A 60 19.00 -1.88 -0.80
CA LEU A 60 19.04 -3.13 -0.04
C LEU A 60 20.36 -3.83 -0.38
N PRO A 61 21.18 -4.23 0.61
CA PRO A 61 22.35 -5.03 0.32
C PRO A 61 21.91 -6.29 -0.42
N ALA A 62 22.69 -6.71 -1.41
CA ALA A 62 22.42 -7.96 -2.12
C ALA A 62 22.27 -9.08 -1.07
N TRP A 63 21.18 -9.83 -1.15
CA TRP A 63 20.96 -10.96 -0.27
C TRP A 63 22.13 -11.93 -0.48
N PRO A 64 22.84 -12.39 0.56
CA PRO A 64 24.13 -13.08 0.41
C PRO A 64 24.08 -14.41 -0.36
N ASN A 65 22.90 -14.90 -0.74
CA ASN A 65 22.69 -16.23 -1.32
C ASN A 65 21.78 -16.25 -2.57
N ALA A 66 21.69 -15.16 -3.34
CA ALA A 66 21.04 -15.21 -4.65
C ALA A 66 22.02 -15.78 -5.70
N THR A 67 22.23 -17.10 -5.66
CA THR A 67 22.81 -17.91 -6.76
C THR A 67 21.73 -18.40 -7.70
#